data_AF-A0A961UKI2-F1
#
_entry.id   AF-A0A961UKI2-F1
#
_cell.length_a   1.000
_cell.length_b   1.000
_cell.length_c   1.000
_cell.angle_alpha   90.00
_cell.angle_beta   90.00
_cell.angle_gamma   90.00
#
_symmetry.space_group_name_H-M   'P 1'
#
loop_
_entity.id
_entity.type
_entity.pdbx_description
1 polymer ?
#
loop_
_entity_poly.entity_id
_entity_poly.type
_entity_poly.pdbx_seq_one_letter_code
_entity_poly.pdbx_strand_id
1 'polypeptide(L)'
;FKAMARRNRLLGEWAAEKLGLSGDEAAAYAKTVVMADFEEPGDEDVFRKVRADFDAKNVDQSDHQIRRTMDELLAVAVEQIQREA
;
A
#
# COMPACT_ATOMS: atom_id res chain seq x y z
N PHE A 1 6.75 0.97 13.67
CA PHE A 1 6.15 -0.36 13.46
C PHE A 1 4.64 -0.30 13.21
N LYS A 2 3.79 0.06 14.19
CA LYS A 2 2.31 0.10 14.00
C LYS A 2 1.85 1.00 12.84
N ALA A 3 2.43 2.20 12.71
CA ALA A 3 2.11 3.13 11.61
C ALA A 3 2.54 2.61 10.22
N MET A 4 3.68 1.92 10.11
CA MET A 4 4.16 1.36 8.85
C MET A 4 3.25 0.22 8.36
N ALA A 5 2.91 -0.71 9.26
CA ALA A 5 1.95 -1.77 8.95
C ALA A 5 0.57 -1.20 8.55
N ARG A 6 0.13 -0.11 9.19
CA ARG A 6 -1.11 0.59 8.82
C ARG A 6 -1.00 1.28 7.46
N ARG A 7 0.10 2.00 7.18
CA ARG A 7 0.38 2.59 5.86
C ARG A 7 0.33 1.52 4.76
N ASN A 8 1.01 0.39 4.95
CA ASN A 8 1.08 -0.67 3.94
C ASN A 8 -0.29 -1.30 3.69
N ARG A 9 -1.10 -1.43 4.73
CA ARG A 9 -2.49 -1.87 4.58
C ARG A 9 -3.31 -0.87 3.76
N LEU A 10 -3.25 0.42 4.11
CA LEU A 10 -3.97 1.48 3.38
C LEU A 10 -3.51 1.57 1.91
N LEU A 11 -2.19 1.40 1.66
CA LEU A 11 -1.64 1.41 0.32
C LEU A 11 -2.14 0.22 -0.50
N GLY A 12 -2.22 -0.95 0.13
CA GLY A 12 -2.78 -2.14 -0.50
C GLY A 12 -4.27 -2.01 -0.79
N GLU A 13 -5.05 -1.39 0.11
CA GLU A 13 -6.47 -1.07 -0.15
C GLU A 13 -6.61 -0.10 -1.34
N TRP A 14 -5.81 0.96 -1.37
CA TRP A 14 -5.77 1.91 -2.49
C TRP A 14 -5.38 1.25 -3.82
N ALA A 15 -4.34 0.43 -3.82
CA ALA A 15 -3.89 -0.27 -5.02
C ALA A 15 -4.91 -1.31 -5.47
N ALA A 16 -5.56 -2.03 -4.55
CA ALA A 16 -6.64 -2.95 -4.87
C ALA A 16 -7.80 -2.26 -5.60
N GLU A 17 -8.23 -1.08 -5.14
CA GLU A 17 -9.26 -0.30 -5.82
C GLU A 17 -8.85 0.06 -7.26
N LYS A 18 -7.59 0.47 -7.48
CA LYS A 18 -7.05 0.77 -8.81
C LYS A 18 -6.97 -0.46 -9.70
N LEU A 19 -6.73 -1.63 -9.12
CA LEU A 19 -6.69 -2.92 -9.81
C LEU A 19 -8.09 -3.49 -10.09
N GLY A 20 -9.15 -2.80 -9.66
CA GLY A 20 -10.54 -3.25 -9.79
C GLY A 20 -10.90 -4.41 -8.87
N LEU A 21 -10.11 -4.65 -7.82
CA LEU A 21 -10.39 -5.64 -6.79
C LEU A 21 -11.37 -5.06 -5.76
N SER A 22 -12.26 -5.89 -5.24
CA SER A 22 -13.25 -5.46 -4.24
C SER A 22 -13.53 -6.55 -3.20
N GLY A 23 -14.13 -6.16 -2.08
CA GLY A 23 -14.48 -7.09 -1.00
C GLY A 23 -13.28 -7.88 -0.48
N ASP A 24 -13.42 -9.20 -0.44
CA ASP A 24 -12.39 -10.10 0.09
C ASP A 24 -11.10 -10.09 -0.74
N GLU A 25 -11.18 -9.85 -2.06
CA GLU A 25 -9.99 -9.77 -2.93
C GLU A 25 -9.15 -8.53 -2.60
N ALA A 26 -9.80 -7.40 -2.33
CA ALA A 26 -9.11 -6.18 -1.91
C ALA A 26 -8.45 -6.36 -0.53
N ALA A 27 -9.16 -6.99 0.42
CA ALA A 27 -8.61 -7.28 1.74
C ALA A 27 -7.43 -8.27 1.68
N ALA A 28 -7.52 -9.29 0.82
CA ALA A 28 -6.44 -10.24 0.59
C ALA A 28 -5.23 -9.54 -0.03
N TYR A 29 -5.44 -8.71 -1.06
CA TYR A 29 -4.36 -7.94 -1.70
C TYR A 29 -3.67 -7.01 -0.68
N ALA A 30 -4.44 -6.27 0.12
CA ALA A 30 -3.88 -5.41 1.16
C ALA A 30 -3.00 -6.16 2.15
N LYS A 31 -3.38 -7.39 2.53
CA LYS A 31 -2.55 -8.25 3.37
C LYS A 31 -1.23 -8.63 2.69
N THR A 32 -1.24 -8.93 1.38
CA THR A 32 0.00 -9.25 0.64
C THR A 32 0.96 -8.06 0.59
N VAL A 33 0.44 -6.83 0.48
CA VAL A 33 1.25 -5.60 0.47
C VAL A 33 1.90 -5.37 1.84
N VAL A 34 1.17 -5.63 2.93
CA VAL A 34 1.75 -5.59 4.29
C VAL A 34 2.86 -6.64 4.46
N MET A 35 2.70 -7.82 3.87
CA MET A 35 3.70 -8.89 3.97
C MET A 35 4.97 -8.61 3.16
N ALA A 36 4.88 -7.86 2.06
CA ALA A 36 6.04 -7.49 1.24
C ALA A 36 7.05 -6.58 1.99
N ASP A 37 6.60 -5.83 2.98
CA ASP A 37 7.45 -4.97 3.84
C ASP A 37 8.44 -5.75 4.73
N PHE A 38 8.28 -7.08 4.83
CA PHE A 38 9.12 -7.92 5.70
C PHE A 38 10.31 -8.56 4.96
N GLU A 39 10.45 -8.37 3.66
CA GLU A 39 11.50 -9.02 2.85
C GLU A 39 12.85 -8.28 2.94
N GLU A 40 12.89 -6.96 2.70
CA GLU A 40 14.09 -6.13 2.89
C GLU A 40 13.81 -4.96 3.86
N PRO A 41 14.84 -4.43 4.56
CA PRO A 41 14.69 -3.21 5.35
C PRO A 41 14.45 -2.00 4.42
N GLY A 42 13.23 -1.47 4.45
CA GLY A 42 12.84 -0.27 3.73
C GLY A 42 11.46 -0.40 3.11
N ASP A 43 11.07 0.60 2.32
CA ASP A 43 9.74 0.68 1.69
C ASP A 43 9.75 0.32 0.20
N GLU A 44 10.94 -0.02 -0.32
CA GLU A 44 11.15 -0.22 -1.75
C GLU A 44 10.48 -1.51 -2.26
N ASP A 45 10.39 -2.57 -1.45
CA ASP A 45 9.69 -3.81 -1.86
C ASP A 45 8.18 -3.58 -2.03
N VAL A 46 7.59 -2.82 -1.12
CA VAL A 46 6.19 -2.42 -1.19
C VAL A 46 5.91 -1.62 -2.46
N PHE A 47 6.78 -0.65 -2.77
CA PHE A 47 6.70 0.12 -4.01
C PHE A 47 6.84 -0.78 -5.26
N ARG A 48 7.89 -1.62 -5.32
CA ARG A 48 8.14 -2.53 -6.45
C ARG A 48 6.96 -3.47 -6.69
N LYS A 49 6.36 -4.00 -5.63
CA LYS A 49 5.18 -4.86 -5.70
C LYS A 49 3.99 -4.13 -6.33
N VAL A 50 3.62 -2.98 -5.77
CA VAL A 50 2.47 -2.20 -6.28
C VAL A 50 2.71 -1.77 -7.74
N ARG A 51 3.94 -1.34 -8.07
CA ARG A 51 4.31 -0.99 -9.43
C ARG A 51 4.15 -2.17 -10.39
N ALA A 52 4.68 -3.34 -10.04
CA ALA A 52 4.58 -4.54 -10.86
C ALA A 52 3.11 -4.97 -11.06
N ASP A 53 2.29 -4.89 -10.01
CA ASP A 53 0.86 -5.23 -10.10
C ASP A 53 0.10 -4.24 -11.00
N PHE A 54 0.44 -2.95 -10.93
CA PHE A 54 -0.12 -1.92 -11.80
C PHE A 54 0.28 -2.12 -13.27
N ASP A 55 1.55 -2.44 -13.53
CA ASP A 55 2.03 -2.76 -14.87
C ASP A 55 1.33 -4.00 -15.44
N ALA A 56 1.16 -5.05 -14.63
CA ALA A 56 0.47 -6.28 -15.03
C ALA A 56 -1.02 -6.07 -15.38
N LYS A 57 -1.66 -5.05 -14.79
CA LYS A 57 -3.07 -4.71 -15.01
C LYS A 57 -3.29 -3.48 -15.89
N ASN A 58 -2.22 -2.91 -16.47
CA ASN A 58 -2.26 -1.68 -17.26
C ASN A 58 -2.93 -0.50 -16.53
N VAL A 59 -2.67 -0.37 -15.22
CA VAL A 59 -3.12 0.75 -14.41
C VAL A 59 -2.19 1.95 -14.66
N ASP A 60 -2.74 3.04 -15.16
CA ASP A 60 -1.97 4.27 -15.42
C ASP A 60 -1.70 5.03 -14.11
N GLN A 61 -0.59 4.67 -13.46
CA GLN A 61 -0.02 5.39 -12.33
C GLN A 61 1.50 5.51 -12.50
N SER A 62 2.00 6.73 -12.40
CA SER A 62 3.43 7.01 -12.41
C SER A 62 4.08 6.66 -11.07
N ASP A 63 5.38 6.38 -11.10
CA ASP A 63 6.17 6.10 -9.90
C ASP A 63 6.07 7.24 -8.87
N HIS A 64 6.03 8.48 -9.36
CA HIS A 64 5.88 9.66 -8.52
C HIS A 64 4.51 9.68 -7.82
N GLN A 65 3.44 9.28 -8.50
CA GLN A 65 2.10 9.19 -7.88
C GLN A 65 2.09 8.11 -6.79
N ILE A 66 2.64 6.93 -7.07
CA ILE A 66 2.69 5.83 -6.10
C ILE A 66 3.47 6.28 -4.85
N ARG A 67 4.67 6.84 -5.02
CA ARG A 67 5.49 7.32 -3.89
C ARG A 67 4.81 8.42 -3.09
N ARG A 68 4.20 9.40 -3.77
CA ARG A 68 3.44 10.45 -3.11
C ARG A 68 2.28 9.88 -2.29
N THR A 69 1.56 8.89 -2.83
CA THR A 69 0.49 8.22 -2.09
C THR A 69 1.03 7.47 -0.87
N MET A 70 2.20 6.84 -0.95
CA MET A 70 2.84 6.21 0.21
C MET A 70 3.12 7.22 1.34
N ASP A 71 3.61 8.42 1.00
CA ASP A 71 3.87 9.49 1.96
C ASP A 71 2.58 10.05 2.57
N GLU A 72 1.57 10.30 1.74
CA GLU A 72 0.25 10.78 2.19
C GLU A 72 -0.41 9.77 3.14
N LEU A 73 -0.35 8.48 2.79
CA LEU A 73 -0.90 7.41 3.62
C LEU A 73 -0.10 7.18 4.90
N LEU A 74 1.20 7.51 4.93
CA LEU A 74 1.98 7.46 6.15
C LEU A 74 1.49 8.52 7.15
N ALA A 75 1.21 9.74 6.70
CA ALA A 75 0.64 10.78 7.54
C ALA A 75 -0.73 10.37 8.10
N VAL A 76 -1.61 9.81 7.24
CA VAL A 76 -2.92 9.28 7.64
C VAL A 76 -2.77 8.12 8.64
N ALA A 77 -1.83 7.21 8.41
CA ALA A 77 -1.60 6.07 9.29
C ALA A 77 -1.12 6.51 10.68
N VAL A 78 -0.24 7.52 10.76
CA VAL A 78 0.21 8.10 12.04
C VAL A 78 -0.98 8.72 12.77
N GLU A 79 -1.81 9.49 12.09
CA GLU A 79 -3.00 10.11 12.68
C GLU A 79 -4.01 9.07 13.19
N GLN A 80 -4.28 8.02 12.41
CA GLN A 80 -5.18 6.94 12.83
C GLN A 80 -4.67 6.24 14.10
N ILE A 81 -3.37 5.91 14.15
CA ILE A 81 -2.77 5.27 15.33
C ILE A 81 -2.83 6.19 16.55
N GLN A 82 -2.65 7.51 16.38
CA GLN A 82 -2.78 8.48 17.47
C GLN A 82 -4.22 8.60 17.98
N ARG A 83 -5.22 8.50 17.10
CA ARG A 83 -6.64 8.58 17.47
C ARG A 83 -7.17 7.28 18.10
N GLU A 84 -6.56 6.14 17.77
CA GLU A 84 -6.90 4.83 18.33
C GLU A 84 -6.22 4.54 19.69
N ALA A 85 -5.29 5.40 20.13
CA ALA A 85 -4.55 5.29 21.38
C ALA A 85 -5.19 6.11 22.51
#